data_AF-A0A5K1HFN3-F1
#
_entry.id   AF-A0A5K1HFN3-F1
#
_cell.length_a   1.000
_cell.length_b   1.000
_cell.length_c   1.000
_cell.angle_alpha   90.00
_cell.angle_beta   90.00
_cell.angle_gamma   90.00
#
_symmetry.space_group_name_H-M   'P 1'
#
loop_
_entity.id
_entity.type
_entity.pdbx_description
1 polymer ?
#
loop_
_entity_poly.entity_id
_entity_poly.type
_entity_poly.pdbx_seq_one_letter_code
_entity_poly.pdbx_strand_id
1 'polypeptide(L)'
;MFELRHGKEPSVAASSRMMVNLINYYKRYGLSMGLMLSGVDESGPQLYYINTEGSRIKGDLFSVGSGMTYAYGVLDTFYRYDM
;
A
#
# COMPACT_ATOMS: atom_id res chain seq x y z
N MET A 1 17.20 -7.66 6.26
CA MET A 1 17.86 -8.20 5.04
C MET A 1 18.16 -7.12 3.99
N PHE A 2 17.23 -6.23 3.63
CA PHE A 2 17.53 -5.14 2.68
C PHE A 2 18.50 -4.11 3.27
N GLU A 3 18.18 -3.60 4.47
CA GLU A 3 19.03 -2.67 5.23
C GLU A 3 20.42 -3.22 5.51
N LEU A 4 20.50 -4.48 5.93
CA LEU A 4 21.78 -5.15 6.20
C LEU A 4 22.71 -5.21 4.98
N ARG A 5 22.15 -5.18 3.76
CA ARG A 5 22.93 -5.22 2.51
C ARG A 5 23.26 -3.84 1.95
N HIS A 6 22.39 -2.85 2.17
CA HIS A 6 22.51 -1.54 1.53
C HIS A 6 22.81 -0.41 2.52
N GLY A 7 22.86 -0.71 3.82
CA GLY A 7 23.10 0.27 4.89
C GLY A 7 21.99 1.31 5.07
N LYS A 8 20.85 1.14 4.40
CA LYS A 8 19.71 2.07 4.45
C LYS A 8 18.37 1.35 4.32
N GLU A 9 17.34 1.97 4.88
CA GLU A 9 15.96 1.49 4.77
C GLU A 9 15.51 1.48 3.29
N PRO A 10 14.73 0.46 2.87
CA PRO A 10 14.14 0.46 1.53
C PRO A 10 13.13 1.60 1.39
N SER A 11 13.11 2.22 0.21
CA SER A 11 12.03 3.18 -0.10
C SER A 11 10.67 2.49 -0.07
N VAL A 12 9.63 3.25 0.25
CA VAL A 12 8.25 2.77 0.28
C VAL A 12 7.85 2.21 -1.09
N ALA A 13 8.33 2.86 -2.16
CA ALA A 13 8.17 2.41 -3.53
C ALA A 13 8.87 1.06 -3.81
N ALA A 14 10.07 0.83 -3.26
CA ALA A 14 10.77 -0.44 -3.42
C ALA A 14 10.05 -1.56 -2.65
N SER A 15 9.66 -1.30 -1.41
CA SER A 15 8.90 -2.23 -0.56
C SER A 15 7.57 -2.64 -1.20
N SER A 16 6.80 -1.68 -1.74
CA SER A 16 5.57 -1.98 -2.48
C SER A 16 5.81 -2.88 -3.70
N ARG A 17 6.92 -2.68 -4.43
CA ARG A 17 7.27 -3.49 -5.60
C ARG A 17 7.65 -4.92 -5.21
N MET A 18 8.39 -5.09 -4.11
CA MET A 18 8.71 -6.42 -3.58
C MET A 18 7.44 -7.17 -3.20
N MET A 19 6.48 -6.49 -2.57
CA MET A 19 5.21 -7.10 -2.16
C MET A 19 4.36 -7.54 -3.36
N VAL A 20 4.29 -6.71 -4.42
CA VAL A 20 3.62 -7.09 -5.68
C VAL A 20 4.23 -8.34 -6.30
N ASN A 21 5.57 -8.45 -6.30
CA ASN A 21 6.24 -9.64 -6.82
C ASN A 21 5.89 -10.89 -6.00
N LEU A 22 5.82 -10.77 -4.66
CA LEU A 22 5.41 -11.85 -3.78
C LEU A 22 3.97 -12.30 -4.05
N ILE A 23 3.04 -11.35 -4.16
CA ILE A 23 1.63 -11.64 -4.46
C ILE A 23 1.49 -12.32 -5.81
N ASN A 24 2.20 -11.84 -6.83
CA ASN A 24 2.20 -12.46 -8.16
C ASN A 24 2.71 -13.90 -8.13
N TYR A 25 3.71 -14.20 -7.30
CA TYR A 25 4.21 -15.56 -7.11
C TYR A 25 3.14 -16.47 -6.49
N TYR A 26 2.43 -16.00 -5.47
CA TYR A 26 1.41 -16.78 -4.77
C TYR A 26 -0.02 -16.66 -5.35
N LYS A 27 -0.21 -15.91 -6.45
CA LYS A 27 -1.53 -15.63 -7.05
C LYS A 27 -2.33 -16.89 -7.36
N ARG A 28 -1.66 -18.00 -7.72
CA ARG A 28 -2.28 -19.28 -8.09
C ARG A 28 -2.81 -20.09 -6.90
N TYR A 29 -2.52 -19.68 -5.67
CA TYR A 29 -2.92 -20.39 -4.45
C TYR A 29 -4.26 -19.91 -3.88
N GLY A 30 -5.03 -19.12 -4.64
CA GLY A 30 -6.33 -18.61 -4.18
C GLY A 30 -6.22 -17.57 -3.06
N LEU A 31 -5.15 -16.78 -3.06
CA LEU A 31 -5.02 -15.64 -2.14
C LEU A 31 -6.20 -14.68 -2.33
N SER A 32 -6.66 -14.09 -1.23
CA SER A 32 -7.61 -12.97 -1.24
C SER A 32 -7.14 -11.94 -0.23
N MET A 33 -6.61 -10.84 -0.74
CA MET A 33 -5.94 -9.78 0.01
C MET A 33 -6.15 -8.43 -0.68
N GLY A 34 -6.51 -7.43 0.10
CA GLY A 34 -6.35 -6.02 -0.23
C GLY A 34 -5.46 -5.41 0.84
N LEU A 35 -4.25 -4.97 0.45
CA LEU A 35 -3.24 -4.45 1.36
C LEU A 35 -3.02 -2.97 1.10
N MET A 36 -2.88 -2.20 2.18
CA MET A 36 -2.32 -0.86 2.14
C MET A 36 -0.90 -0.89 2.67
N LEU A 37 0.02 -0.27 1.93
CA LEU A 37 1.41 -0.09 2.32
C LEU A 37 1.68 1.41 2.43
N SER A 38 1.85 1.87 3.66
CA SER A 38 2.16 3.26 4.02
C SER A 38 3.60 3.34 4.55
N GLY A 39 4.27 4.44 4.25
CA GLY A 39 5.55 4.77 4.87
C GLY A 39 6.02 6.17 4.51
N VAL A 40 7.11 6.60 5.12
CA VAL A 40 7.79 7.86 4.82
C VAL A 40 9.21 7.52 4.42
N ASP A 41 9.64 7.98 3.25
CA ASP A 41 11.03 7.87 2.80
C ASP A 41 11.58 9.24 2.38
N GLU A 42 12.76 9.27 1.75
CA GLU A 42 13.39 10.50 1.25
C GLU A 42 12.49 11.28 0.25
N SER A 43 11.51 10.62 -0.38
CA SER A 43 10.54 11.26 -1.28
C SER A 43 9.28 11.74 -0.56
N GLY A 44 9.24 11.64 0.77
CA GLY A 44 8.12 12.05 1.62
C GLY A 44 7.14 10.91 1.96
N PRO A 45 5.97 11.26 2.52
CA PRO A 45 4.91 10.30 2.82
C PRO A 45 4.37 9.66 1.54
N GLN A 46 4.27 8.33 1.54
CA GLN A 46 3.73 7.58 0.41
C GLN A 46 2.78 6.50 0.89
N LEU A 47 1.68 6.34 0.14
CA LEU A 47 0.67 5.34 0.40
C LEU A 47 0.35 4.59 -0.90
N TYR A 48 0.36 3.26 -0.81
CA TYR A 48 0.10 2.35 -1.91
C TYR A 48 -0.99 1.35 -1.55
N TYR A 49 -1.97 1.21 -2.44
CA TYR A 49 -2.89 0.09 -2.42
C TYR A 49 -2.39 -1.03 -3.32
N ILE A 50 -2.39 -2.26 -2.80
CA ILE A 50 -1.97 -3.46 -3.50
C ILE A 50 -3.08 -4.50 -3.41
N ASN A 51 -3.54 -5.00 -4.55
CA ASN A 51 -4.59 -6.02 -4.61
C ASN A 51 -4.00 -7.41 -4.89
N THR A 52 -4.86 -8.43 -4.76
CA THR A 52 -4.54 -9.82 -5.07
C THR A 52 -4.15 -10.05 -6.53
N GLU A 53 -4.61 -9.19 -7.44
CA GLU A 53 -4.30 -9.30 -8.85
C GLU A 53 -2.86 -8.87 -9.18
N GLY A 54 -2.14 -8.29 -8.21
CA GLY A 54 -0.81 -7.74 -8.37
C GLY A 54 -0.82 -6.28 -8.87
N SER A 55 -1.98 -5.62 -8.88
CA SER A 55 -2.10 -4.19 -9.14
C SER A 55 -1.52 -3.41 -7.96
N ARG A 56 -0.84 -2.30 -8.29
CA ARG A 56 -0.27 -1.36 -7.33
C ARG A 56 -0.66 0.05 -7.72
N ILE A 57 -1.38 0.72 -6.83
CA ILE A 57 -1.90 2.07 -7.06
C ILE A 57 -1.35 2.98 -5.97
N LYS A 58 -0.75 4.11 -6.37
CA LYS A 58 -0.35 5.18 -5.44
C LYS A 58 -1.52 6.13 -5.27
N GLY A 59 -1.77 6.61 -4.07
CA GLY A 59 -2.82 7.58 -3.78
C GLY A 59 -2.71 8.11 -2.37
N ASP A 60 -3.43 9.18 -2.08
CA ASP A 60 -3.35 9.88 -0.79
C ASP A 60 -4.39 9.34 0.22
N LEU A 61 -5.42 8.65 -0.27
CA LEU A 61 -6.50 8.09 0.52
C LEU A 61 -6.92 6.74 -0.04
N PHE A 62 -6.98 5.73 0.82
CA PHE A 62 -7.57 4.43 0.50
C PHE A 62 -8.40 3.92 1.68
N SER A 63 -9.47 3.20 1.35
CA SER A 63 -10.21 2.38 2.28
C SER A 63 -10.39 0.97 1.70
N VAL A 64 -10.18 -0.05 2.53
CA VAL A 64 -10.12 -1.46 2.12
C VAL A 64 -10.92 -2.31 3.11
N GLY A 65 -11.57 -3.36 2.61
CA GLY A 65 -12.42 -4.27 3.38
C GLY A 65 -13.92 -4.09 3.11
N SER A 66 -14.76 -4.92 3.74
CA SER A 66 -16.21 -4.92 3.51
C SER A 66 -16.92 -3.62 3.90
N GLY A 67 -16.35 -2.87 4.85
CA GLY A 67 -16.87 -1.59 5.32
C GLY A 67 -16.34 -0.36 4.57
N MET A 68 -15.58 -0.54 3.49
CA MET A 68 -14.85 0.57 2.87
C MET A 68 -15.75 1.71 2.39
N THR A 69 -16.97 1.41 1.92
CA THR A 69 -17.92 2.40 1.42
C THR A 69 -18.43 3.33 2.52
N TYR A 70 -18.66 2.80 3.72
CA TYR A 70 -19.02 3.60 4.89
C TYR A 70 -17.86 4.48 5.33
N ALA A 71 -16.64 3.94 5.32
CA ALA A 71 -15.44 4.68 5.66
C ALA A 71 -15.18 5.82 4.67
N TYR A 72 -15.33 5.59 3.36
CA TYR A 72 -15.24 6.65 2.35
C TYR A 72 -16.30 7.73 2.57
N GLY A 73 -17.53 7.39 2.94
CA GLY A 73 -18.56 8.40 3.21
C GLY A 73 -18.17 9.39 4.31
N VAL A 74 -17.52 8.92 5.39
CA VAL A 74 -17.02 9.78 6.46
C VAL A 74 -15.73 10.48 6.03
N LEU A 75 -14.78 9.75 5.46
CA LEU A 75 -13.49 10.29 5.03
C LEU A 75 -13.67 11.39 3.99
N ASP A 76 -14.47 11.19 2.94
CA ASP A 76 -14.71 12.18 1.90
C ASP A 76 -15.38 13.45 2.44
N THR A 77 -16.16 13.34 3.52
CA THR A 77 -16.86 14.48 4.13
C THR A 77 -15.93 15.31 5.02
N PHE A 78 -15.01 14.67 5.74
CA PHE A 78 -14.22 15.33 6.79
C PHE A 78 -12.72 15.44 6.49
N TYR A 79 -12.25 14.83 5.40
CA TYR A 79 -10.84 14.86 5.03
C TYR A 79 -10.37 16.28 4.69
N ARG A 80 -9.20 16.63 5.22
CA ARG A 80 -8.45 17.85 4.93
C ARG A 80 -6.99 17.45 4.82
N TYR A 81 -6.33 17.91 3.75
CA TYR A 81 -4.94 17.56 3.48
C TYR A 81 -3.97 18.14 4.52
N ASP A 82 -4.36 19.24 5.16
CA ASP A 82 -3.59 20.03 6.13
C ASP A 82 -4.03 19.82 7.59
N MET A 83 -4.76 18.73 7.89
CA MET A 83 -5.06 18.32 9.28
C MET A 83 -3.79 17.92 10.03
#